data_AF-A0A7L3UVE2-F1
#
_entry.id   AF-A0A7L3UVE2-F1
#
_cell.length_a   1.000
_cell.length_b   1.000
_cell.length_c   1.000
_cell.angle_alpha   90.00
_cell.angle_beta   90.00
_cell.angle_gamma   90.00
#
_symmetry.space_group_name_H-M   'P 1'
#
loop_
_entity.id
_entity.type
_entity.pdbx_description
1 polymer ?
#
loop_
_entity_poly.entity_id
_entity_poly.type
_entity_poly.pdbx_seq_one_letter_code
_entity_poly.pdbx_strand_id
1 'polypeptide(L)'
;LAATAAGRLRLRACGSYLVLRELHGHERNPRVLRACSNLIQVLIGDEPGPGLQNLLEVPIPEELQQHLRHLDSEEEEEEEEERKER
;
A
#
# COMPACT_ATOMS: atom_id res chain seq x y z
N LEU A 1 9.29 -6.15 -2.78
CA LEU A 1 9.78 -5.22 -3.84
C LEU A 1 9.56 -3.77 -3.44
N ALA A 2 8.31 -3.29 -3.31
CA ALA A 2 8.01 -1.87 -3.09
C ALA A 2 8.49 -1.28 -1.74
N ALA A 3 8.89 -2.12 -0.78
CA ALA A 3 9.47 -1.67 0.48
C ALA A 3 10.80 -0.93 0.31
N THR A 4 11.63 -1.31 -0.67
CA THR A 4 12.94 -0.71 -0.89
C THR A 4 12.92 0.32 -2.02
N ALA A 5 13.73 1.37 -1.88
CA ALA A 5 13.92 2.39 -2.90
C ALA A 5 14.24 1.80 -4.28
N ALA A 6 15.20 0.86 -4.34
CA ALA A 6 15.57 0.19 -5.59
C ALA A 6 14.40 -0.59 -6.20
N GLY A 7 13.56 -1.22 -5.38
CA GLY A 7 12.37 -1.90 -5.84
C GLY A 7 11.29 -0.96 -6.38
N ARG A 8 11.03 0.18 -5.71
CA ARG A 8 10.13 1.22 -6.21
C ARG A 8 10.61 1.81 -7.52
N LEU A 9 11.90 2.13 -7.62
CA LEU A 9 12.49 2.65 -8.85
C LEU A 9 12.28 1.69 -10.03
N ARG A 10 12.51 0.39 -9.80
CA ARG A 10 12.29 -0.64 -10.82
C ARG A 10 10.81 -0.74 -11.23
N LEU A 11 9.89 -0.74 -10.27
CA LEU A 11 8.44 -0.78 -10.55
C LEU A 11 7.98 0.45 -11.36
N ARG A 12 8.47 1.64 -11.00
CA ARG A 12 8.20 2.89 -11.76
C ARG A 12 8.75 2.80 -13.19
N ALA A 13 9.99 2.35 -13.35
CA ALA A 13 10.61 2.20 -14.67
C ALA A 13 9.89 1.19 -15.58
N CYS A 14 9.30 0.13 -15.00
CA CYS A 14 8.50 -0.84 -15.73
C CYS A 14 7.08 -0.35 -16.08
N GLY A 15 6.70 0.88 -15.70
CA GLY A 15 5.34 1.38 -15.90
C GLY A 15 4.28 0.68 -15.05
N SER A 16 4.67 0.02 -13.95
CA SER A 16 3.76 -0.77 -13.11
C SER A 16 2.57 0.04 -12.59
N TYR A 17 2.76 1.33 -12.31
CA TYR A 17 1.68 2.24 -11.90
C TYR A 17 0.52 2.28 -12.90
N LEU A 18 0.82 2.35 -14.21
CA LEU A 18 -0.23 2.43 -15.23
C LEU A 18 -1.09 1.17 -15.24
N VAL A 19 -0.46 -0.01 -15.17
CA VAL A 19 -1.16 -1.29 -15.10
C VAL A 19 -2.01 -1.39 -13.83
N LEU A 20 -1.46 -1.02 -12.68
CA LEU A 20 -2.16 -1.07 -11.40
C LEU A 20 -3.36 -0.11 -11.36
N ARG A 21 -3.22 1.10 -11.93
CA ARG A 21 -4.30 2.08 -11.99
C ARG A 21 -5.47 1.57 -12.83
N GLU A 22 -5.19 0.99 -14.00
CA GLU A 22 -6.23 0.41 -14.84
C GLU A 22 -6.88 -0.81 -14.16
N LEU A 23 -6.10 -1.68 -13.51
CA LEU A 23 -6.64 -2.80 -12.74
C LEU A 23 -7.55 -2.31 -11.61
N HIS A 24 -7.11 -1.33 -10.82
CA HIS A 24 -7.90 -0.75 -9.74
C HIS A 24 -9.23 -0.16 -10.24
N GLY A 25 -9.28 0.43 -11.44
CA GLY A 25 -10.51 0.98 -12.01
C GLY A 25 -11.58 -0.06 -12.40
N HIS A 26 -11.17 -1.31 -12.65
CA HIS A 26 -12.05 -2.37 -13.16
C HIS A 26 -12.28 -3.52 -12.18
N GLU A 27 -11.40 -3.68 -11.19
CA GLU A 27 -11.45 -4.75 -10.20
C GLU A 27 -12.66 -4.63 -9.25
N ARG A 28 -13.19 -5.78 -8.81
CA ARG A 28 -14.35 -5.88 -7.91
C ARG A 28 -14.05 -6.67 -6.65
N ASN A 29 -12.92 -7.37 -6.61
CA ASN A 29 -12.46 -8.03 -5.41
C ASN A 29 -11.85 -6.99 -4.46
N PRO A 30 -12.44 -6.79 -3.26
CA PRO A 30 -12.00 -5.75 -2.33
C PRO A 30 -10.55 -5.93 -1.90
N ARG A 31 -10.09 -7.17 -1.72
CA ARG A 31 -8.69 -7.45 -1.36
C ARG A 31 -7.71 -7.06 -2.45
N VAL A 32 -8.10 -7.27 -3.71
CA VAL A 32 -7.25 -6.87 -4.86
C VAL A 32 -7.25 -5.36 -5.00
N LEU A 33 -8.40 -4.69 -4.82
CA LEU A 33 -8.49 -3.23 -4.79
C LEU A 33 -7.58 -2.64 -3.71
N ARG A 34 -7.64 -3.16 -2.48
CA ARG A 34 -6.80 -2.73 -1.35
C ARG A 34 -5.31 -2.91 -1.66
N ALA A 35 -4.91 -4.09 -2.15
CA ALA A 35 -3.54 -4.34 -2.57
C ALA A 35 -3.07 -3.37 -3.68
N CYS A 36 -3.93 -3.08 -4.65
CA CYS A 36 -3.63 -2.11 -5.71
C CYS A 36 -3.49 -0.70 -5.14
N SER A 37 -4.40 -0.29 -4.26
CA SER A 37 -4.40 1.04 -3.62
C SER A 37 -3.12 1.27 -2.82
N ASN A 38 -2.74 0.31 -1.96
CA ASN A 38 -1.51 0.37 -1.17
C ASN A 38 -0.27 0.48 -2.07
N LEU A 39 -0.21 -0.31 -3.14
CA LEU A 39 0.94 -0.28 -4.04
C LEU A 39 0.98 1.01 -4.87
N ILE A 40 -0.18 1.53 -5.30
CA ILE A 40 -0.29 2.82 -5.99
C ILE A 40 0.21 3.95 -5.09
N GLN A 41 -0.26 4.03 -3.84
CA GLN A 41 0.16 5.04 -2.87
C GLN A 41 1.69 5.07 -2.71
N VAL A 42 2.30 3.89 -2.54
CA VAL A 42 3.77 3.78 -2.43
C VAL A 42 4.49 4.21 -3.71
N LEU A 43 3.93 3.94 -4.90
CA LEU A 43 4.57 4.29 -6.18
C LEU A 43 4.42 5.77 -6.54
N ILE A 44 3.34 6.44 -6.15
CA ILE A 44 3.12 7.87 -6.41
C ILE A 44 3.78 8.77 -5.36
N GLY A 45 4.06 8.25 -4.17
CA GLY A 45 4.72 9.01 -3.10
C GLY A 45 6.17 9.37 -3.41
N ASP A 46 6.64 10.47 -2.81
CA ASP A 46 8.03 10.90 -2.93
C ASP A 46 8.99 9.87 -2.31
N GLU A 47 10.20 9.81 -2.87
CA GLU A 47 11.23 8.91 -2.38
C GLU A 47 11.84 9.45 -1.08
N PRO A 48 11.85 8.67 0.02
CA PRO A 48 12.38 9.12 1.30
C PRO A 48 13.90 9.31 1.24
N GLY A 49 14.42 10.13 2.17
CA GLY A 49 15.84 10.48 2.24
C GLY A 49 16.76 9.32 2.64
N PRO A 50 18.09 9.56 2.67
CA PRO A 50 19.08 8.57 3.08
C PRO A 50 18.79 7.99 4.47
N GLY A 51 18.93 6.67 4.61
CA GLY A 51 18.62 5.95 5.86
C GLY A 51 17.15 5.59 6.04
N LEU A 52 16.26 6.00 5.14
CA LEU A 52 14.82 5.69 5.16
C LEU A 52 14.36 4.92 3.91
N GLN A 53 15.29 4.33 3.18
CA GLN A 53 15.02 3.75 1.86
C GLN A 53 14.27 2.42 1.92
N ASN A 54 14.43 1.66 3.00
CA ASN A 54 13.68 0.43 3.24
C ASN A 54 12.60 0.67 4.30
N LEU A 55 11.34 0.77 3.86
CA LEU A 55 10.20 1.08 4.73
C LEU A 55 9.96 0.03 5.83
N LEU A 56 10.52 -1.18 5.68
CA LEU A 56 10.43 -2.24 6.70
C LEU A 56 11.45 -2.05 7.84
N GLU A 57 12.46 -1.21 7.64
CA GLU A 57 13.54 -0.97 8.61
C GLU A 57 13.41 0.40 9.29
N VAL A 58 12.45 1.23 8.84
CA VAL A 58 12.24 2.56 9.40
C VAL A 58 11.62 2.44 10.80
N PRO A 59 12.24 3.04 11.84
CA PRO A 59 11.63 3.07 13.16
C PRO A 59 10.36 3.92 13.12
N ILE A 60 9.25 3.33 13.58
CA ILE A 60 7.95 3.99 13.63
C ILE A 60 7.72 4.51 15.06
N PRO A 61 7.48 5.81 15.27
CA PRO A 61 7.05 6.36 16.56
C PRO A 61 5.80 5.64 17.11
N GLU A 62 5.68 5.52 18.43
CA GLU A 62 4.61 4.75 19.08
C GLU A 62 3.22 5.27 18.70
N GLU A 63 3.05 6.59 18.63
CA GLU A 63 1.78 7.22 18.26
C GLU A 63 1.37 6.85 16.84
N LEU A 64 2.34 6.81 15.92
CA LEU A 64 2.10 6.39 14.54
C LEU A 64 1.84 4.89 14.45
N GLN A 65 2.51 4.06 15.25
CA GLN A 65 2.21 2.62 15.30
C GLN A 65 0.77 2.36 15.75
N GLN A 66 0.30 3.09 16.77
CA GLN A 66 -1.08 2.98 17.25
C GLN A 66 -2.08 3.40 16.17
N HIS A 67 -1.80 4.50 15.48
CA HIS A 67 -2.66 4.96 14.40
C HIS A 67 -2.72 3.98 13.23
N LEU A 68 -1.58 3.43 12.80
CA LEU A 68 -1.52 2.41 11.75
C LEU A 68 -2.28 1.14 12.14
N ARG A 69 -2.12 0.66 13.38
CA ARG A 69 -2.88 -0.50 13.88
C ARG A 69 -4.39 -0.26 13.87
N HIS A 70 -4.84 0.97 14.16
CA HIS A 70 -6.25 1.33 14.12
C HIS A 70 -6.80 1.28 12.68
N LEU A 71 -6.06 1.86 11.73
CA LEU A 71 -6.43 1.81 10.32
C LEU A 71 -6.49 0.36 9.83
N ASP A 72 -5.51 -0.47 10.17
CA ASP A 72 -5.50 -1.89 9.82
C ASP A 72 -6.73 -2.62 10.38
N SER A 73 -7.13 -2.35 11.63
CA SER A 73 -8.31 -2.97 12.25
C SER A 73 -9.63 -2.50 11.64
N GLU A 74 -9.77 -1.19 11.37
CA GLU A 74 -10.97 -0.65 10.70
C GLU A 74 -11.14 -1.30 9.32
N GLU A 75 -10.05 -1.41 8.57
CA GLU A 75 -10.06 -2.04 7.25
C GLU A 75 -10.37 -3.56 7.32
N GLU A 76 -9.94 -4.27 8.38
CA GLU A 76 -10.32 -5.68 8.60
C GLU A 76 -11.81 -5.84 8.93
N GLU A 77 -12.36 -4.97 9.77
CA GLU A 77 -13.79 -4.96 10.12
C GLU A 77 -14.66 -4.70 8.88
N GLU A 78 -14.30 -3.72 8.05
CA GLU A 78 -14.99 -3.44 6.78
C GLU A 78 -14.98 -4.67 5.86
N GLU A 79 -13.84 -5.36 5.72
CA GLU A 79 -13.76 -6.59 4.93
C GLU A 79 -14.66 -7.72 5.47
N GLU A 80 -14.78 -7.84 6.79
CA GLU A 80 -15.66 -8.83 7.41
C GLU A 80 -17.14 -8.53 7.19
N GLU A 81 -17.55 -7.28 7.30
CA GLU A 81 -18.93 -6.85 7.04
C GLU A 81 -19.29 -7.04 5.56
N GLU A 82 -18.44 -6.61 4.63
CA GLU A 82 -18.65 -6.86 3.19
C GLU A 82 -18.78 -8.37 2.87
N ARG A 83 -18.07 -9.22 3.62
CA ARG A 83 -18.15 -10.67 3.46
C ARG A 83 -19.46 -11.25 4.01
N LYS A 84 -20.03 -10.66 5.07
CA LYS A 84 -21.32 -11.07 5.65
C LYS A 84 -22.50 -10.63 4.77
N GLU A 85 -22.38 -9.52 4.07
CA GLU A 85 -23.42 -8.97 3.19
C GLU A 85 -23.55 -9.67 1.82
N ARG A 86 -22.60 -10.55 1.45
CA ARG A 86 -22.57 -11.32 0.19
C ARG A 86 -23.13 -12.73 0.34
#